data_AF-A0A0D3JH25-F1
#
_entry.id   AF-A0A0D3JH25-F1
#
_cell.length_a   1.000
_cell.length_b   1.000
_cell.length_c   1.000
_cell.angle_alpha   90.00
_cell.angle_beta   90.00
_cell.angle_gamma   90.00
#
_symmetry.space_group_name_H-M   'P 1'
#
loop_
_entity.id
_entity.type
_entity.pdbx_description
1 polymer ?
#
loop_
_entity_poly.entity_id
_entity_poly.type
_entity_poly.pdbx_seq_one_letter_code
_entity_poly.pdbx_strand_id
1 'polypeptide(L)'
;MSIGHFDASHSAEALSILEDEGQSLLGRAHKAPMALPLSPSRSHHRRSRSLARRELVEFAFAPLLPDKVARKLVERFPEGALREGVVGFDSFARSGEAVLGAFGDWYSLLVHAAEWRELSLQLLASLSRELGALNFELSPLAVGGYLELACQHARLFLLLGSVLAGPDSKGRLAAAAYCRMHQLVRLSEPPGWLDVSRFIVEFERPLSRLQADFTSRVRLRVADALPSVNLLGSFLQAYLRSEAERSSEERDVAHEPPPLLARLGRAGAVELLVAVLRGMYVLPVYADYSILPHTEFEAEAKASRLPTLVATLQLTRAEVEWWVSHAGAAPKEVPLREREALDRSLFDPATVQALLRYACLLRRLVLREAPVVASSAGTRLSVARLHVLEELLSQLPREKAALPPRAELLLSELPVHLAAAAAPDAQLQGLRLNVLRLVYELSAAPCAALLRRAEALRQLLPELHRLSLLSSAIDQPQRLVDEACDLSPLFASEAKFMQAVYAGALSARPSDCVALLELACAGGVRRPLVDECLGRL
;
A
#
# COMPACT_ATOMS: atom_id res chain seq x y z
N MET A 1 22.48 -5.59 -12.23
CA MET A 1 22.29 -7.05 -12.04
C MET A 1 22.05 -7.67 -13.41
N SER A 2 22.88 -8.61 -13.87
CA SER A 2 22.52 -9.40 -15.06
C SER A 2 21.47 -10.43 -14.60
N ILE A 3 20.23 -10.25 -15.00
CA ILE A 3 19.14 -11.08 -14.50
C ILE A 3 19.02 -12.30 -15.40
N GLY A 4 19.55 -13.42 -14.91
CA GLY A 4 19.20 -14.74 -15.43
C GLY A 4 17.73 -15.05 -15.17
N HIS A 5 17.21 -16.12 -15.77
CA HIS A 5 15.84 -16.57 -15.48
C HIS A 5 15.59 -16.64 -13.96
N PHE A 6 14.52 -15.98 -13.51
CA PHE A 6 14.00 -16.20 -12.16
C PHE A 6 13.47 -17.63 -12.10
N ASP A 7 13.91 -18.41 -11.12
CA ASP A 7 13.16 -19.59 -10.69
C ASP A 7 12.14 -19.18 -9.61
N ALA A 8 11.26 -20.10 -9.21
CA ALA A 8 10.15 -19.80 -8.29
C ALA A 8 10.63 -19.22 -6.94
N SER A 9 11.72 -19.75 -6.42
CA SER A 9 12.32 -19.29 -5.17
C SER A 9 13.06 -17.96 -5.25
N HIS A 10 13.81 -17.68 -6.32
CA HIS A 10 14.38 -16.36 -6.57
C HIS A 10 13.27 -15.34 -6.83
N SER A 11 12.12 -15.78 -7.36
CA SER A 11 10.95 -14.92 -7.54
C SER A 11 10.38 -14.41 -6.22
N ALA A 12 10.41 -15.21 -5.14
CA ALA A 12 9.95 -14.76 -3.82
C ALA A 12 10.82 -13.64 -3.24
N GLU A 13 12.15 -13.75 -3.37
CA GLU A 13 13.09 -12.71 -2.93
C GLU A 13 13.03 -11.47 -3.82
N ALA A 14 13.05 -11.68 -5.13
CA ALA A 14 12.93 -10.60 -6.10
C ALA A 14 11.63 -9.82 -5.92
N LEU A 15 10.53 -10.51 -5.58
CA LEU A 15 9.26 -9.87 -5.27
C LEU A 15 9.36 -8.95 -4.06
N SER A 16 9.86 -9.46 -2.93
CA SER A 16 10.02 -8.65 -1.72
C SER A 16 10.91 -7.42 -1.97
N ILE A 17 12.02 -7.58 -2.69
CA ILE A 17 12.93 -6.47 -3.03
C ILE A 17 12.22 -5.45 -3.92
N LEU A 18 11.55 -5.91 -4.98
CA LEU A 18 10.89 -5.01 -5.93
C LEU A 18 9.66 -4.32 -5.35
N GLU A 19 8.95 -4.94 -4.40
CA GLU A 19 7.86 -4.30 -3.66
C GLU A 19 8.40 -3.16 -2.78
N ASP A 20 9.47 -3.40 -2.01
CA ASP A 20 10.10 -2.36 -1.18
C ASP A 20 10.65 -1.20 -2.03
N GLU A 21 11.33 -1.52 -3.14
CA GLU A 21 11.81 -0.52 -4.10
C GLU A 21 10.66 0.25 -4.77
N GLY A 22 9.60 -0.45 -5.17
CA GLY A 22 8.41 0.14 -5.78
C GLY A 22 7.72 1.13 -4.85
N GLN A 23 7.58 0.76 -3.58
CA GLN A 23 7.01 1.63 -2.54
C GLN A 23 7.90 2.85 -2.27
N SER A 24 9.22 2.68 -2.24
CA SER A 24 10.18 3.78 -2.14
C SER A 24 10.07 4.76 -3.32
N LEU A 25 9.98 4.22 -4.54
CA LEU A 25 9.80 5.00 -5.77
C LEU A 25 8.46 5.74 -5.79
N LEU A 26 7.37 5.11 -5.34
CA LEU A 26 6.07 5.74 -5.16
C LEU A 26 6.17 6.93 -4.20
N GLY A 27 6.81 6.74 -3.04
CA GLY A 27 7.03 7.81 -2.06
C GLY A 27 7.82 8.99 -2.63
N ARG A 28 8.88 8.72 -3.42
CA ARG A 28 9.65 9.77 -4.12
C ARG A 28 8.82 10.45 -5.21
N ALA A 29 8.13 9.67 -6.05
CA ALA A 29 7.29 10.17 -7.14
C ALA A 29 6.09 10.96 -6.65
N HIS A 30 5.60 10.72 -5.43
CA HIS A 30 4.54 11.53 -4.83
C HIS A 30 5.07 12.89 -4.34
N LYS A 31 6.28 12.92 -3.79
CA LYS A 31 6.94 14.15 -3.30
C LYS A 31 7.47 15.03 -4.45
N ALA A 32 7.87 14.43 -5.56
CA ALA A 32 8.53 15.13 -6.66
C ALA A 32 7.63 16.20 -7.35
N PRO A 33 6.36 15.94 -7.71
CA PRO A 33 5.46 16.93 -8.32
C PRO A 33 5.23 18.17 -7.47
N MET A 34 5.25 18.01 -6.14
CA MET A 34 5.11 19.09 -5.15
C MET A 34 6.35 19.99 -5.09
N ALA A 35 7.53 19.45 -5.39
CA ALA A 35 8.78 20.21 -5.41
C ALA A 35 8.96 21.05 -6.70
N LEU A 36 8.22 20.75 -7.78
CA LEU A 36 8.22 21.57 -8.98
C LEU A 36 7.08 22.59 -8.90
N PRO A 37 7.37 23.90 -8.75
CA PRO A 37 6.35 24.94 -8.68
C PRO A 37 5.41 24.82 -9.89
N LEU A 38 4.11 24.71 -9.61
CA LEU A 38 3.08 24.68 -10.64
C LEU A 38 3.05 26.03 -11.35
N SER A 39 3.11 26.02 -12.68
CA SER A 39 2.60 27.16 -13.43
C SER A 39 1.16 27.40 -13.01
N PRO A 40 0.77 28.64 -12.65
CA PRO A 40 -0.64 28.94 -12.52
C PRO A 40 -1.26 28.65 -13.89
N SER A 41 -2.05 27.58 -13.96
CA SER A 41 -2.83 27.31 -15.16
C SER A 41 -3.61 28.59 -15.44
N ARG A 42 -3.39 29.19 -16.61
CA ARG A 42 -4.28 30.22 -17.14
C ARG A 42 -5.57 29.53 -17.53
N SER A 43 -6.27 28.94 -16.56
CA SER A 43 -7.64 28.51 -16.76
C SER A 43 -8.45 29.77 -17.11
N HIS A 44 -9.30 29.62 -18.12
CA HIS A 44 -10.08 30.67 -18.77
C HIS A 44 -11.17 31.31 -17.86
N HIS A 45 -10.93 31.49 -16.56
CA HIS A 45 -11.82 32.21 -15.66
C HIS A 45 -11.57 33.72 -15.71
N ARG A 46 -11.98 34.34 -16.82
CA ARG A 46 -12.40 35.74 -16.82
C ARG A 46 -13.68 35.85 -15.98
N ARG A 47 -13.57 36.04 -14.67
CA ARG A 47 -14.54 36.75 -13.78
C ARG A 47 -14.26 36.44 -12.31
N SER A 48 -13.18 37.04 -11.78
CA SER A 48 -13.12 37.55 -10.41
C SER A 48 -11.77 38.22 -10.22
N ARG A 49 -11.70 39.48 -10.70
CA ARG A 49 -10.53 40.34 -10.57
C ARG A 49 -10.73 41.24 -9.35
N SER A 50 -10.19 40.86 -8.19
CA SER A 50 -9.75 41.88 -7.22
C SER A 50 -8.92 41.36 -6.04
N LEU A 51 -8.95 40.08 -5.65
CA LEU A 51 -8.24 39.64 -4.43
C LEU A 51 -7.31 38.41 -4.54
N ALA A 52 -7.27 37.71 -5.68
CA ALA A 52 -6.41 36.53 -5.88
C ALA A 52 -5.11 36.82 -6.68
N ARG A 53 -4.58 38.05 -6.62
CA ARG A 53 -3.48 38.50 -7.50
C ARG A 53 -2.13 38.68 -6.80
N ARG A 54 -1.96 38.17 -5.58
CA ARG A 54 -0.74 38.38 -4.79
C ARG A 54 -0.21 37.16 -4.03
N GLU A 55 -0.49 35.96 -4.51
CA GLU A 55 0.39 34.82 -4.27
C GLU A 55 1.12 34.50 -5.57
N LEU A 56 2.09 35.37 -5.87
CA LEU A 56 3.17 35.06 -6.78
C LEU A 56 4.02 34.02 -6.05
N VAL A 57 3.72 32.74 -6.25
CA VAL A 57 4.74 31.71 -6.09
C VAL A 57 5.75 31.97 -7.20
N GLU A 58 6.77 32.76 -6.89
CA GLU A 58 7.99 32.80 -7.68
C GLU A 58 8.46 31.35 -7.84
N PHE A 59 8.56 30.90 -9.09
CA PHE A 59 9.10 29.58 -9.34
C PHE A 59 10.51 29.56 -8.77
N ALA A 60 10.80 28.61 -7.89
CA ALA A 60 12.16 28.33 -7.45
C ALA A 60 13.15 28.15 -8.62
N PHE A 61 12.64 27.79 -9.81
CA PHE A 61 13.43 27.57 -11.03
C PHE A 61 13.32 28.67 -12.10
N ALA A 62 12.46 29.69 -11.95
CA ALA A 62 12.39 30.80 -12.91
C ALA A 62 13.75 31.49 -13.17
N PRO A 63 14.63 31.71 -12.16
CA PRO A 63 15.94 32.29 -12.43
C PRO A 63 16.88 31.32 -13.17
N LEU A 64 16.63 30.00 -13.09
CA LEU A 64 17.50 28.97 -13.66
C LEU A 64 17.09 28.58 -15.09
N LEU A 65 15.80 28.69 -15.44
CA LEU A 65 15.26 28.17 -16.68
C LEU A 65 14.27 29.16 -17.34
N PRO A 66 14.75 30.01 -18.28
CA PRO A 66 13.87 30.95 -18.96
C PRO A 66 12.75 30.25 -19.75
N ASP A 67 11.52 30.78 -19.69
CA ASP A 67 10.32 30.20 -20.32
C ASP A 67 10.50 29.76 -21.78
N LYS A 68 11.20 30.57 -22.58
CA LYS A 68 11.45 30.28 -24.01
C LYS A 68 12.38 29.07 -24.18
N VAL A 69 13.37 28.92 -23.31
CA VAL A 69 14.26 27.76 -23.28
C VAL A 69 13.47 26.53 -22.83
N ALA A 70 12.69 26.63 -21.75
CA ALA A 70 11.87 25.54 -21.24
C ALA A 70 10.93 24.95 -22.32
N ARG A 71 10.16 25.81 -23.00
CA ARG A 71 9.27 25.37 -24.09
C ARG A 71 10.03 24.70 -25.22
N LYS A 72 11.16 25.28 -25.64
CA LYS A 72 11.97 24.71 -26.72
C LYS A 72 12.61 23.37 -26.35
N LEU A 73 12.97 23.15 -25.08
CA LEU A 73 13.45 21.86 -24.59
C LEU A 73 12.34 20.80 -24.67
N VAL A 74 11.13 21.13 -24.23
CA VAL A 74 9.98 20.21 -24.27
C VAL A 74 9.53 19.92 -25.70
N GLU A 75 9.47 20.93 -26.58
CA GLU A 75 9.10 20.79 -27.99
C GLU A 75 10.08 19.90 -28.78
N ARG A 76 11.37 19.90 -28.41
CA ARG A 76 12.42 19.14 -29.10
C ARG A 76 12.77 17.82 -28.41
N PHE A 77 12.07 17.46 -27.35
CA PHE A 77 12.32 16.20 -26.67
C PHE A 77 11.87 15.02 -27.56
N PRO A 78 12.67 13.94 -27.70
CA PRO A 78 13.90 13.61 -26.96
C PRO A 78 15.21 14.04 -27.64
N GLU A 79 15.15 14.69 -28.80
CA GLU A 79 16.28 14.96 -29.70
C GLU A 79 17.34 15.94 -29.11
N GLY A 80 17.04 16.63 -28.00
CA GLY A 80 18.01 17.30 -27.13
C GLY A 80 18.73 18.54 -27.70
N ALA A 81 18.69 18.77 -29.01
CA ALA A 81 19.44 19.84 -29.66
C ALA A 81 18.77 21.21 -29.45
N LEU A 82 19.11 21.91 -28.36
CA LEU A 82 18.84 23.34 -28.24
C LEU A 82 19.98 24.13 -28.92
N ARG A 83 19.67 24.93 -29.96
CA ARG A 83 20.67 25.73 -30.67
C ARG A 83 20.98 27.02 -29.90
N GLU A 84 22.23 27.45 -29.96
CA GLU A 84 22.64 28.82 -29.59
C GLU A 84 21.79 29.79 -30.44
N GLY A 85 21.11 30.72 -29.78
CA GLY A 85 20.14 31.64 -30.42
C GLY A 85 18.72 31.60 -29.85
N VAL A 86 18.39 30.65 -28.98
CA VAL A 86 17.16 30.75 -28.17
C VAL A 86 17.35 31.85 -27.11
N VAL A 87 16.45 32.83 -27.08
CA VAL A 87 16.48 33.91 -26.09
C VAL A 87 16.50 33.34 -24.67
N GLY A 88 17.53 33.69 -23.89
CA GLY A 88 17.74 33.20 -22.53
C GLY A 88 18.69 32.00 -22.41
N PHE A 89 19.19 31.44 -23.53
CA PHE A 89 20.11 30.32 -23.50
C PHE A 89 21.40 30.60 -22.72
N ASP A 90 22.01 31.79 -22.89
CA ASP A 90 23.23 32.16 -22.15
C ASP A 90 22.99 32.28 -20.65
N SER A 91 21.78 32.63 -20.23
CA SER A 91 21.40 32.62 -18.81
C SER A 91 21.34 31.19 -18.29
N PHE A 92 20.65 30.30 -19.03
CA PHE A 92 20.56 28.89 -18.71
C PHE A 92 21.95 28.24 -18.61
N ALA A 93 22.81 28.43 -19.63
CA ALA A 93 24.16 27.88 -19.68
C ALA A 93 25.05 28.34 -18.51
N ARG A 94 24.90 29.60 -18.06
CA ARG A 94 25.62 30.13 -16.88
C ARG A 94 25.15 29.52 -15.56
N SER A 95 23.93 29.00 -15.51
CA SER A 95 23.34 28.36 -14.32
C SER A 95 23.67 26.87 -14.19
N GLY A 96 24.73 26.38 -14.84
CA GLY A 96 24.92 24.95 -15.09
C GLY A 96 24.86 24.02 -13.88
N GLU A 97 25.74 24.21 -12.90
CA GLU A 97 25.75 23.36 -11.69
C GLU A 97 24.45 23.51 -10.86
N ALA A 98 23.83 24.69 -10.86
CA ALA A 98 22.55 24.91 -10.18
C ALA A 98 21.39 24.17 -10.86
N VAL A 99 21.35 24.13 -12.19
CA VAL A 99 20.37 23.34 -12.96
C VAL A 99 20.61 21.84 -12.74
N LEU A 100 21.86 21.37 -12.73
CA LEU A 100 22.18 19.97 -12.46
C LEU A 100 21.76 19.56 -11.05
N GLY A 101 22.04 20.38 -10.03
CA GLY A 101 21.59 20.13 -8.66
C GLY A 101 20.06 20.14 -8.52
N ALA A 102 19.40 21.10 -9.16
CA ALA A 102 17.94 21.24 -9.14
C ALA A 102 17.17 20.06 -9.76
N PHE A 103 17.64 19.55 -10.90
CA PHE A 103 16.95 18.49 -11.65
C PHE A 103 17.56 17.10 -11.46
N GLY A 104 18.67 16.98 -10.73
CA GLY A 104 19.38 15.71 -10.52
C GLY A 104 18.53 14.64 -9.85
N ASP A 105 17.81 14.99 -8.78
CA ASP A 105 16.94 14.05 -8.07
C ASP A 105 15.78 13.55 -8.94
N TRP A 106 15.25 14.43 -9.79
CA TRP A 106 14.23 14.09 -10.79
C TRP A 106 14.78 13.15 -11.86
N TYR A 107 15.96 13.44 -12.40
CA TYR A 107 16.59 12.58 -13.38
C TYR A 107 16.90 11.20 -12.79
N SER A 108 17.49 11.14 -11.59
CA SER A 108 17.74 9.89 -10.87
C SER A 108 16.44 9.09 -10.62
N LEU A 109 15.35 9.76 -10.23
CA LEU A 109 14.05 9.11 -10.06
C LEU A 109 13.57 8.46 -11.36
N LEU A 110 13.72 9.14 -12.50
CA LEU A 110 13.30 8.62 -13.80
C LEU A 110 14.18 7.46 -14.28
N VAL A 111 15.49 7.51 -14.03
CA VAL A 111 16.41 6.39 -14.29
C VAL A 111 15.95 5.17 -13.48
N HIS A 112 15.79 5.31 -12.17
CA HIS A 112 15.40 4.19 -11.30
C HIS A 112 14.01 3.65 -11.65
N ALA A 113 13.06 4.53 -12.02
CA ALA A 113 11.73 4.10 -12.44
C ALA A 113 11.76 3.32 -13.76
N ALA A 114 12.59 3.72 -14.72
CA ALA A 114 12.76 3.01 -15.98
C ALA A 114 13.40 1.62 -15.77
N GLU A 115 14.42 1.53 -14.90
CA GLU A 115 15.04 0.26 -14.53
C GLU A 115 14.04 -0.66 -13.81
N TRP A 116 13.41 -0.17 -12.73
CA TRP A 116 12.43 -0.91 -11.94
C TRP A 116 11.25 -1.40 -12.79
N ARG A 117 10.82 -0.63 -13.80
CA ARG A 117 9.80 -1.07 -14.76
C ARG A 117 10.18 -2.38 -15.43
N GLU A 118 11.38 -2.46 -16.00
CA GLU A 118 11.80 -3.64 -16.75
C GLU A 118 11.96 -4.83 -15.82
N LEU A 119 12.47 -4.61 -14.60
CA LEU A 119 12.61 -5.64 -13.56
C LEU A 119 11.25 -6.20 -13.13
N SER A 120 10.31 -5.32 -12.78
CA SER A 120 8.98 -5.70 -12.33
C SER A 120 8.18 -6.40 -13.44
N LEU A 121 8.26 -5.95 -14.70
CA LEU A 121 7.61 -6.64 -15.82
C LEU A 121 8.21 -8.02 -16.08
N GLN A 122 9.54 -8.18 -15.98
CA GLN A 122 10.19 -9.48 -16.12
C GLN A 122 9.74 -10.45 -15.02
N LEU A 123 9.73 -9.99 -13.76
CA LEU A 123 9.27 -10.81 -12.64
C LEU A 123 7.78 -11.17 -12.78
N LEU A 124 6.91 -10.20 -13.08
CA LEU A 124 5.49 -10.45 -13.30
C LEU A 124 5.25 -11.45 -14.45
N ALA A 125 6.04 -11.37 -15.52
CA ALA A 125 5.97 -12.33 -16.64
C ALA A 125 6.47 -13.72 -16.23
N SER A 126 7.49 -13.83 -15.37
CA SER A 126 7.92 -15.11 -14.80
C SER A 126 6.84 -15.70 -13.91
N LEU A 127 6.34 -14.94 -12.94
CA LEU A 127 5.28 -15.35 -12.02
C LEU A 127 4.00 -15.76 -12.76
N SER A 128 3.59 -15.02 -13.80
CA SER A 128 2.40 -15.36 -14.60
C SER A 128 2.52 -16.73 -15.30
N ARG A 129 3.73 -17.11 -15.73
CA ARG A 129 4.03 -18.40 -16.36
C ARG A 129 4.21 -19.52 -15.33
N GLU A 130 4.89 -19.23 -14.23
CA GLU A 130 5.28 -20.21 -13.23
C GLU A 130 4.14 -20.57 -12.28
N LEU A 131 3.28 -19.62 -11.90
CA LEU A 131 2.17 -19.90 -11.01
C LEU A 131 1.10 -20.72 -11.76
N GLY A 132 1.03 -22.02 -11.43
CA GLY A 132 0.21 -22.99 -12.14
C GLY A 132 -1.29 -22.73 -12.03
N ALA A 133 -1.71 -22.22 -10.86
CA ALA A 133 -3.05 -21.72 -10.63
C ALA A 133 -2.95 -20.47 -9.76
N LEU A 134 -3.38 -19.33 -10.29
CA LEU A 134 -3.61 -18.13 -9.49
C LEU A 134 -4.92 -18.30 -8.72
N ASN A 135 -4.93 -19.16 -7.71
CA ASN A 135 -6.09 -19.36 -6.86
C ASN A 135 -5.79 -18.80 -5.46
N PHE A 136 -6.49 -17.71 -5.11
CA PHE A 136 -6.31 -17.05 -3.83
C PHE A 136 -6.68 -17.94 -2.63
N GLU A 137 -7.57 -18.92 -2.80
CA GLU A 137 -7.91 -19.88 -1.74
C GLU A 137 -6.78 -20.87 -1.47
N LEU A 138 -6.00 -21.22 -2.50
CA LEU A 138 -4.90 -22.16 -2.37
C LEU A 138 -3.65 -21.44 -1.88
N SER A 139 -3.27 -20.33 -2.51
CA SER A 139 -2.00 -19.64 -2.24
C SER A 139 -2.17 -18.13 -2.07
N PRO A 140 -2.84 -17.68 -1.00
CA PRO A 140 -3.13 -16.26 -0.79
C PRO A 140 -1.87 -15.39 -0.75
N LEU A 141 -0.76 -15.91 -0.20
CA LEU A 141 0.52 -15.20 -0.17
C LEU A 141 1.11 -14.98 -1.57
N ALA A 142 1.19 -16.04 -2.39
CA ALA A 142 1.79 -15.93 -3.72
C ALA A 142 0.93 -15.11 -4.68
N VAL A 143 -0.40 -15.32 -4.65
CA VAL A 143 -1.34 -14.55 -5.47
C VAL A 143 -1.42 -13.10 -4.99
N GLY A 144 -1.43 -12.89 -3.67
CA GLY A 144 -1.42 -11.56 -3.06
C GLY A 144 -0.21 -10.73 -3.49
N GLY A 145 1.01 -11.26 -3.33
CA GLY A 145 2.22 -10.56 -3.75
C GLY A 145 2.30 -10.33 -5.27
N TYR A 146 1.86 -11.30 -6.09
CA TYR A 146 1.75 -11.11 -7.55
C TYR A 146 0.82 -9.93 -7.91
N LEU A 147 -0.36 -9.85 -7.30
CA LEU A 147 -1.32 -8.78 -7.54
C LEU A 147 -0.85 -7.44 -6.97
N GLU A 148 -0.20 -7.45 -5.81
CA GLU A 148 0.33 -6.24 -5.17
C GLU A 148 1.43 -5.61 -6.03
N LEU A 149 2.42 -6.39 -6.49
CA LEU A 149 3.45 -5.88 -7.42
C LEU A 149 2.83 -5.31 -8.70
N ALA A 150 1.82 -5.99 -9.27
CA ALA A 150 1.11 -5.48 -10.45
C ALA A 150 0.38 -4.16 -10.17
N CYS A 151 -0.26 -4.03 -9.01
CA CYS A 151 -0.95 -2.81 -8.59
C CYS A 151 0.05 -1.68 -8.33
N GLN A 152 1.16 -1.95 -7.64
CA GLN A 152 2.23 -0.98 -7.40
C GLN A 152 2.84 -0.49 -8.71
N HIS A 153 3.08 -1.40 -9.67
CA HIS A 153 3.54 -1.06 -11.01
C HIS A 153 2.57 -0.11 -11.71
N ALA A 154 1.28 -0.44 -11.73
CA ALA A 154 0.27 0.42 -12.33
C ALA A 154 0.19 1.79 -11.62
N ARG A 155 0.17 1.81 -10.28
CA ARG A 155 0.09 3.04 -9.48
C ARG A 155 1.27 3.97 -9.76
N LEU A 156 2.50 3.44 -9.76
CA LEU A 156 3.71 4.22 -9.98
C LEU A 156 3.70 4.88 -11.35
N PHE A 157 3.38 4.13 -12.40
CA PHE A 157 3.43 4.66 -13.76
C PHE A 157 2.20 5.47 -14.16
N LEU A 158 1.05 5.29 -13.52
CA LEU A 158 -0.06 6.25 -13.62
C LEU A 158 0.31 7.57 -12.95
N LEU A 159 0.94 7.53 -11.77
CA LEU A 159 1.40 8.72 -11.07
C LEU A 159 2.47 9.46 -11.88
N LEU A 160 3.54 8.77 -12.29
CA LEU A 160 4.58 9.34 -13.15
C LEU A 160 3.99 9.80 -14.49
N GLY A 161 3.12 9.02 -15.10
CA GLY A 161 2.40 9.39 -16.31
C GLY A 161 1.67 10.73 -16.19
N SER A 162 1.08 11.04 -15.03
CA SER A 162 0.41 12.33 -14.80
C SER A 162 1.35 13.55 -14.83
N VAL A 163 2.64 13.37 -14.51
CA VAL A 163 3.67 14.41 -14.60
C VAL A 163 4.52 14.35 -15.87
N LEU A 164 4.45 13.22 -16.60
CA LEU A 164 5.14 13.00 -17.87
C LEU A 164 4.27 13.33 -19.09
N ALA A 165 2.94 13.26 -18.96
CA ALA A 165 2.01 13.53 -20.04
C ALA A 165 1.75 15.03 -20.24
N GLY A 166 1.41 15.38 -21.48
CA GLY A 166 0.95 16.71 -21.86
C GLY A 166 2.04 17.70 -22.32
N PRO A 167 1.63 18.84 -22.90
CA PRO A 167 2.53 19.86 -23.45
C PRO A 167 3.32 20.62 -22.36
N ASP A 168 2.81 20.66 -21.13
CA ASP A 168 3.46 21.28 -19.97
C ASP A 168 4.09 20.22 -19.05
N SER A 169 4.50 19.08 -19.62
CA SER A 169 5.06 17.94 -18.89
C SER A 169 6.31 18.35 -18.09
N LYS A 170 6.12 18.40 -16.77
CA LYS A 170 7.15 18.77 -15.81
C LYS A 170 8.31 17.78 -15.81
N GLY A 171 8.01 16.48 -15.84
CA GLY A 171 9.05 15.45 -15.83
C GLY A 171 9.85 15.43 -17.12
N ARG A 172 9.20 15.71 -18.27
CA ARG A 172 9.91 15.86 -19.56
C ARG A 172 10.82 17.08 -19.55
N LEU A 173 10.34 18.22 -19.04
CA LEU A 173 11.14 19.43 -18.90
C LEU A 173 12.36 19.18 -18.01
N ALA A 174 12.16 18.55 -16.85
CA ALA A 174 13.24 18.23 -15.91
C ALA A 174 14.31 17.34 -16.57
N ALA A 175 13.90 16.26 -17.24
CA ALA A 175 14.82 15.36 -17.93
C ALA A 175 15.55 16.06 -19.09
N ALA A 176 14.84 16.86 -19.90
CA ALA A 176 15.43 17.61 -21.01
C ALA A 176 16.43 18.68 -20.53
N ALA A 177 16.07 19.44 -19.48
CA ALA A 177 16.93 20.47 -18.90
C ALA A 177 18.18 19.86 -18.28
N TYR A 178 18.03 18.77 -17.51
CA TYR A 178 19.14 18.04 -16.92
C TYR A 178 20.08 17.49 -17.99
N CYS A 179 19.56 16.76 -18.98
CA CYS A 179 20.36 16.19 -20.06
C CYS A 179 21.09 17.27 -20.86
N ARG A 180 20.39 18.34 -21.26
CA ARG A 180 21.03 19.43 -22.00
C ARG A 180 22.13 20.09 -21.17
N MET A 181 21.89 20.33 -19.89
CA MET A 181 22.92 20.93 -19.04
C MET A 181 24.10 20.00 -18.81
N HIS A 182 23.84 18.71 -18.63
CA HIS A 182 24.88 17.69 -18.50
C HIS A 182 25.78 17.66 -19.74
N GLN A 183 25.19 17.72 -20.94
CA GLN A 183 25.95 17.83 -22.18
C GLN A 183 26.80 19.11 -22.26
N LEU A 184 26.30 20.24 -21.78
CA LEU A 184 27.04 21.50 -21.81
C LEU A 184 28.21 21.52 -20.81
N VAL A 185 27.99 20.99 -19.60
CA VAL A 185 28.97 21.04 -18.50
C VAL A 185 29.96 19.86 -18.54
N ARG A 186 29.47 18.66 -18.90
CA ARG A 186 30.22 17.40 -18.87
C ARG A 186 30.58 16.87 -20.26
N LEU A 187 30.16 17.55 -21.33
CA LEU A 187 30.47 17.21 -22.73
C LEU A 187 30.08 15.77 -23.12
N SER A 188 29.08 15.21 -22.44
CA SER A 188 28.58 13.85 -22.65
C SER A 188 27.10 13.75 -22.30
N GLU A 189 26.43 12.73 -22.84
CA GLU A 189 25.07 12.40 -22.42
C GLU A 189 25.08 11.86 -20.98
N PRO A 190 24.04 12.15 -20.18
CA PRO A 190 23.92 11.53 -18.87
C PRO A 190 23.70 10.02 -19.03
N PRO A 191 24.19 9.21 -18.08
CA PRO A 191 24.00 7.77 -18.12
C PRO A 191 22.50 7.41 -18.16
N GLY A 192 22.16 6.42 -18.99
CA GLY A 192 20.77 5.96 -19.17
C GLY A 192 19.85 6.89 -19.96
N TRP A 193 20.35 7.96 -20.59
CA TRP A 193 19.51 8.93 -21.31
C TRP A 193 18.60 8.30 -22.36
N LEU A 194 19.12 7.35 -23.14
CA LEU A 194 18.35 6.69 -24.18
C LEU A 194 17.14 5.93 -23.61
N ASP A 195 17.32 5.23 -22.49
CA ASP A 195 16.26 4.47 -21.85
C ASP A 195 15.25 5.38 -21.15
N VAL A 196 15.73 6.41 -20.45
CA VAL A 196 14.88 7.43 -19.81
C VAL A 196 14.05 8.18 -20.85
N SER A 197 14.66 8.60 -21.95
CA SER A 197 13.95 9.35 -22.98
C SER A 197 12.89 8.50 -23.68
N ARG A 198 13.21 7.24 -24.00
CA ARG A 198 12.22 6.27 -24.50
C ARG A 198 11.10 6.05 -23.50
N PHE A 199 11.43 5.82 -22.23
CA PHE A 199 10.46 5.64 -21.15
C PHE A 199 9.48 6.81 -21.06
N ILE A 200 9.97 8.06 -21.08
CA ILE A 200 9.12 9.25 -21.04
C ILE A 200 8.16 9.32 -22.23
N VAL A 201 8.65 9.02 -23.45
CA VAL A 201 7.81 9.00 -24.66
C VAL A 201 6.75 7.91 -24.58
N GLU A 202 7.11 6.71 -24.13
CA GLU A 202 6.17 5.58 -24.00
C GLU A 202 5.03 5.88 -23.02
N PHE A 203 5.30 6.65 -21.96
CA PHE A 203 4.31 6.99 -20.92
C PHE A 203 3.61 8.34 -21.13
N GLU A 204 3.65 8.90 -22.35
CA GLU A 204 2.75 10.01 -22.73
C GLU A 204 1.27 9.63 -22.59
N ARG A 205 0.95 8.35 -22.83
CA ARG A 205 -0.38 7.75 -22.64
C ARG A 205 -0.28 6.59 -21.66
N PRO A 206 -0.17 6.87 -20.34
CA PRO A 206 0.24 5.87 -19.36
C PRO A 206 -0.71 4.68 -19.28
N LEU A 207 -2.02 4.90 -19.38
CA LEU A 207 -3.00 3.82 -19.34
C LEU A 207 -2.87 2.88 -20.54
N SER A 208 -2.76 3.43 -21.76
CA SER A 208 -2.59 2.62 -22.97
C SER A 208 -1.27 1.84 -22.94
N ARG A 209 -0.20 2.44 -22.39
CA ARG A 209 1.08 1.76 -22.25
C ARG A 209 1.03 0.63 -21.22
N LEU A 210 0.42 0.87 -20.06
CA LEU A 210 0.21 -0.17 -19.05
C LEU A 210 -0.62 -1.34 -19.58
N GLN A 211 -1.68 -1.06 -20.35
CA GLN A 211 -2.48 -2.09 -21.02
C GLN A 211 -1.63 -2.92 -21.99
N ALA A 212 -0.77 -2.28 -22.78
CA ALA A 212 0.16 -2.96 -23.66
C ALA A 212 1.17 -3.81 -22.88
N ASP A 213 1.77 -3.28 -21.82
CA ASP A 213 2.76 -3.99 -20.99
C ASP A 213 2.11 -5.22 -20.31
N PHE A 214 0.93 -5.08 -19.72
CA PHE A 214 0.22 -6.19 -19.06
C PHE A 214 -0.33 -7.23 -20.03
N THR A 215 -0.78 -6.83 -21.23
CA THR A 215 -1.36 -7.77 -22.19
C THR A 215 -0.28 -8.48 -23.01
N SER A 216 0.71 -7.75 -23.51
CA SER A 216 1.68 -8.28 -24.48
C SER A 216 2.92 -8.88 -23.83
N ARG A 217 3.48 -8.23 -22.79
CA ARG A 217 4.73 -8.66 -22.14
C ARG A 217 4.47 -9.64 -21.01
N VAL A 218 3.59 -9.26 -20.09
CA VAL A 218 3.31 -10.04 -18.88
C VAL A 218 2.28 -11.14 -19.12
N ARG A 219 1.28 -10.85 -19.98
CA ARG A 219 0.03 -11.62 -20.07
C ARG A 219 -0.57 -11.80 -18.68
N LEU A 220 -0.88 -10.69 -18.04
CA LEU A 220 -1.33 -10.63 -16.65
C LEU A 220 -2.62 -11.45 -16.48
N ARG A 221 -2.60 -12.44 -15.57
CA ARG A 221 -3.69 -13.42 -15.39
C ARG A 221 -4.63 -13.03 -14.25
N VAL A 222 -4.95 -11.75 -14.09
CA VAL A 222 -5.85 -11.25 -13.01
C VAL A 222 -7.20 -11.94 -13.07
N ALA A 223 -7.72 -12.20 -14.27
CA ALA A 223 -8.99 -12.90 -14.49
C ALA A 223 -9.02 -14.30 -13.85
N ASP A 224 -7.86 -14.97 -13.72
CA ASP A 224 -7.77 -16.28 -13.09
C ASP A 224 -7.85 -16.16 -11.54
N ALA A 225 -7.37 -15.05 -10.98
CA ALA A 225 -7.39 -14.78 -9.54
C ALA A 225 -8.74 -14.20 -9.03
N LEU A 226 -9.45 -13.45 -9.87
CA LEU A 226 -10.67 -12.73 -9.49
C LEU A 226 -11.82 -13.62 -8.97
N PRO A 227 -12.10 -14.82 -9.53
CA PRO A 227 -13.16 -15.68 -8.99
C PRO A 227 -12.95 -16.03 -7.51
N SER A 228 -11.71 -16.32 -7.11
CA SER A 228 -11.34 -16.60 -5.72
C SER A 228 -11.48 -15.36 -4.83
N VAL A 229 -11.17 -14.17 -5.34
CA VAL A 229 -11.37 -12.91 -4.61
C VAL A 229 -12.86 -12.59 -4.43
N ASN A 230 -13.68 -12.85 -5.45
CA ASN A 230 -15.13 -12.66 -5.37
C ASN A 230 -15.77 -13.62 -4.36
N LEU A 231 -15.30 -14.87 -4.31
CA LEU A 231 -15.70 -15.84 -3.29
C LEU A 231 -15.33 -15.33 -1.89
N LEU A 232 -14.12 -14.80 -1.71
CA LEU A 232 -13.69 -14.23 -0.43
C LEU A 232 -14.53 -13.00 -0.02
N GLY A 233 -14.88 -12.13 -0.97
CA GLY A 233 -15.79 -11.02 -0.75
C GLY A 233 -17.20 -11.48 -0.35
N SER A 234 -17.71 -12.53 -1.01
CA SER A 234 -19.02 -13.11 -0.68
C SER A 234 -19.02 -13.83 0.67
N PHE A 235 -17.92 -14.51 1.02
CA PHE A 235 -17.71 -15.12 2.32
C PHE A 235 -17.64 -14.08 3.43
N LEU A 236 -16.88 -13.00 3.22
CA LEU A 236 -16.84 -11.89 4.17
C LEU A 236 -18.23 -11.30 4.36
N GLN A 237 -18.98 -11.03 3.29
CA GLN A 237 -20.35 -10.54 3.42
C GLN A 237 -21.27 -11.52 4.18
N ALA A 238 -21.14 -12.82 3.95
CA ALA A 238 -21.93 -13.84 4.65
C ALA A 238 -21.53 -13.95 6.13
N TYR A 239 -20.24 -13.93 6.44
CA TYR A 239 -19.71 -13.92 7.81
C TYR A 239 -20.19 -12.69 8.57
N LEU A 240 -20.10 -11.51 7.95
CA LEU A 240 -20.55 -10.25 8.54
C LEU A 240 -22.04 -10.24 8.81
N ARG A 241 -22.85 -10.78 7.89
CA ARG A 241 -24.29 -10.98 8.11
C ARG A 241 -24.56 -11.92 9.27
N SER A 242 -23.86 -13.05 9.34
CA SER A 242 -24.02 -14.02 10.43
C SER A 242 -23.62 -13.44 11.80
N GLU A 243 -22.53 -12.68 11.87
CA GLU A 243 -22.14 -11.97 13.09
C GLU A 243 -23.12 -10.86 13.45
N ALA A 244 -23.67 -10.14 12.46
CA ALA A 244 -24.72 -9.15 12.69
C ALA A 244 -26.01 -9.81 13.24
N GLU A 245 -26.41 -10.97 12.71
CA GLU A 245 -27.55 -11.78 13.16
C GLU A 245 -27.35 -12.29 14.59
N ARG A 246 -26.17 -12.87 14.91
CA ARG A 246 -25.82 -13.27 16.29
C ARG A 246 -25.86 -12.09 17.26
N SER A 247 -25.32 -10.95 16.84
CA SER A 247 -25.37 -9.72 17.62
C SER A 247 -26.78 -9.13 17.76
N SER A 248 -27.75 -9.59 16.96
CA SER A 248 -29.16 -9.20 17.03
C SER A 248 -29.98 -10.15 17.90
N GLU A 249 -29.62 -11.44 17.95
CA GLU A 249 -30.20 -12.40 18.89
C GLU A 249 -29.75 -12.11 20.34
N GLU A 250 -28.55 -11.60 20.55
CA GLU A 250 -28.10 -11.11 21.87
C GLU A 250 -28.73 -9.76 22.27
N ARG A 251 -29.51 -9.09 21.39
CA ARG A 251 -30.14 -7.77 21.65
C ARG A 251 -31.54 -7.83 22.28
N ASP A 252 -32.04 -9.00 22.67
CA ASP A 252 -33.34 -9.12 23.35
C ASP A 252 -33.39 -8.48 24.76
N VAL A 253 -32.32 -7.82 25.22
CA VAL A 253 -32.34 -6.93 26.39
C VAL A 253 -32.17 -5.47 25.95
N ALA A 254 -33.31 -4.88 25.58
CA ALA A 254 -33.64 -3.45 25.62
C ALA A 254 -32.57 -2.44 25.13
N HIS A 255 -32.45 -2.26 23.82
CA HIS A 255 -32.36 -0.92 23.17
C HIS A 255 -32.48 -1.06 21.64
N GLU A 256 -33.47 -0.38 21.05
CA GLU A 256 -33.63 -0.29 19.60
C GLU A 256 -32.41 0.38 18.95
N PRO A 257 -31.90 -0.16 17.83
CA PRO A 257 -30.83 0.49 17.09
C PRO A 257 -31.37 1.69 16.27
N PRO A 258 -30.56 2.75 16.06
CA PRO A 258 -30.97 3.88 15.24
C PRO A 258 -31.16 3.48 13.77
N PRO A 259 -32.10 4.12 13.03
CA PRO A 259 -32.58 3.70 11.71
C PRO A 259 -31.56 3.89 10.55
N LEU A 260 -30.30 4.21 10.84
CA LEU A 260 -29.21 4.32 9.86
C LEU A 260 -28.63 2.96 9.47
N LEU A 261 -28.80 1.94 10.31
CA LEU A 261 -28.23 0.59 10.14
C LEU A 261 -28.92 -0.26 9.06
N ALA A 262 -30.18 0.02 8.72
CA ALA A 262 -30.93 -0.74 7.71
C ALA A 262 -30.68 -0.27 6.25
N ARG A 263 -29.97 0.85 6.05
CA ARG A 263 -29.82 1.49 4.73
C ARG A 263 -28.45 1.31 4.08
N LEU A 264 -27.45 0.81 4.80
CA LEU A 264 -26.09 0.67 4.31
C LEU A 264 -25.75 -0.80 4.03
N GLY A 265 -26.28 -1.35 2.94
CA GLY A 265 -25.96 -2.71 2.46
C GLY A 265 -24.52 -2.93 1.99
N ARG A 266 -23.56 -2.13 2.49
CA ARG A 266 -22.12 -2.18 2.16
C ARG A 266 -21.19 -1.90 3.35
N ALA A 267 -21.69 -1.58 4.55
CA ALA A 267 -20.87 -1.17 5.70
C ALA A 267 -20.39 -2.34 6.58
N GLY A 268 -19.75 -3.33 5.96
CA GLY A 268 -19.27 -4.53 6.65
C GLY A 268 -18.15 -4.29 7.68
N ALA A 269 -17.32 -3.26 7.48
CA ALA A 269 -16.18 -2.98 8.35
C ALA A 269 -16.58 -2.42 9.72
N VAL A 270 -17.61 -1.57 9.78
CA VAL A 270 -18.15 -1.03 11.05
C VAL A 270 -18.83 -2.14 11.85
N GLU A 271 -19.59 -3.01 11.19
CA GLU A 271 -20.24 -4.17 11.81
C GLU A 271 -19.23 -5.18 12.33
N LEU A 272 -18.16 -5.48 11.56
CA LEU A 272 -17.06 -6.33 12.03
C LEU A 272 -16.31 -5.69 13.19
N LEU A 273 -15.98 -4.41 13.08
CA LEU A 273 -15.27 -3.67 14.12
C LEU A 273 -16.09 -3.68 15.40
N VAL A 274 -17.40 -3.41 15.32
CA VAL A 274 -18.31 -3.46 16.46
C VAL A 274 -18.48 -4.89 16.98
N ALA A 275 -18.57 -5.92 16.13
CA ALA A 275 -18.66 -7.31 16.53
C ALA A 275 -17.36 -7.81 17.20
N VAL A 276 -16.19 -7.45 16.67
CA VAL A 276 -14.88 -7.73 17.27
C VAL A 276 -14.71 -6.99 18.58
N LEU A 277 -15.08 -5.71 18.64
CA LEU A 277 -15.07 -4.91 19.88
C LEU A 277 -16.12 -5.36 20.91
N ARG A 278 -17.16 -6.11 20.51
CA ARG A 278 -18.17 -6.68 21.42
C ARG A 278 -17.84 -8.11 21.86
N GLY A 279 -17.29 -8.95 20.98
CA GLY A 279 -16.76 -10.29 21.32
C GLY A 279 -15.46 -10.22 22.12
N MET A 280 -14.81 -9.06 22.14
CA MET A 280 -13.88 -8.63 23.17
C MET A 280 -14.71 -7.96 24.27
N TYR A 281 -14.86 -8.58 25.44
CA TYR A 281 -15.70 -8.09 26.55
C TYR A 281 -15.19 -6.77 27.21
N VAL A 282 -14.89 -5.73 26.44
CA VAL A 282 -14.50 -4.40 26.92
C VAL A 282 -14.97 -3.31 25.95
N LEU A 283 -16.03 -2.60 26.33
CA LEU A 283 -16.33 -1.27 25.78
C LEU A 283 -15.62 -0.20 26.64
N PRO A 284 -15.06 0.87 26.07
CA PRO A 284 -14.67 2.04 26.85
C PRO A 284 -15.94 2.71 27.41
N VAL A 285 -16.23 2.46 28.69
CA VAL A 285 -17.32 3.11 29.42
C VAL A 285 -16.79 4.41 30.00
N TYR A 286 -16.89 5.48 29.20
CA TYR A 286 -16.59 6.86 29.61
C TYR A 286 -15.14 7.12 30.09
N ALA A 287 -14.80 8.41 30.19
CA ALA A 287 -13.45 8.93 30.41
C ALA A 287 -12.59 8.12 31.41
N ASP A 288 -11.38 7.79 30.97
CA ASP A 288 -10.21 7.33 31.75
C ASP A 288 -10.33 6.05 32.61
N TYR A 289 -11.44 5.31 32.58
CA TYR A 289 -11.57 4.02 33.27
C TYR A 289 -12.02 2.89 32.34
N SER A 290 -11.07 2.09 31.84
CA SER A 290 -11.36 0.75 31.34
C SER A 290 -11.36 -0.23 32.51
N ILE A 291 -12.54 -0.60 33.01
CA ILE A 291 -12.67 -1.79 33.85
C ILE A 291 -12.60 -2.98 32.90
N LEU A 292 -11.51 -3.74 32.97
CA LEU A 292 -11.45 -5.13 32.50
C LEU A 292 -12.08 -5.99 33.62
N PRO A 293 -13.35 -6.39 33.57
CA PRO A 293 -13.77 -7.51 34.39
C PRO A 293 -13.03 -8.72 33.81
N HIS A 294 -12.27 -9.41 34.67
CA HIS A 294 -11.40 -10.56 34.37
C HIS A 294 -9.98 -10.18 33.89
N THR A 295 -9.13 -9.92 34.87
CA THR A 295 -7.66 -10.02 34.81
C THR A 295 -7.15 -11.44 34.48
N GLU A 296 -8.04 -12.38 34.15
CA GLU A 296 -7.74 -13.79 33.88
C GLU A 296 -8.16 -14.21 32.47
N PHE A 297 -8.11 -13.31 31.49
CA PHE A 297 -8.09 -13.76 30.10
C PHE A 297 -6.72 -14.39 29.82
N GLU A 298 -6.72 -15.72 29.72
CA GLU A 298 -5.54 -16.52 29.37
C GLU A 298 -4.84 -15.92 28.15
N ALA A 299 -3.50 -15.80 28.23
CA ALA A 299 -2.67 -15.32 27.13
C ALA A 299 -2.97 -16.05 25.79
N GLU A 300 -3.45 -17.29 25.89
CA GLU A 300 -4.01 -18.13 24.84
C GLU A 300 -5.12 -17.47 24.00
N ALA A 301 -6.15 -16.96 24.67
CA ALA A 301 -7.29 -16.33 24.02
C ALA A 301 -6.89 -15.01 23.36
N LYS A 302 -5.85 -14.35 23.86
CA LYS A 302 -5.33 -13.10 23.29
C LYS A 302 -4.49 -13.36 22.04
N ALA A 303 -3.56 -14.32 22.08
CA ALA A 303 -2.72 -14.66 20.94
C ALA A 303 -3.53 -15.17 19.73
N SER A 304 -4.58 -15.96 19.98
CA SER A 304 -5.48 -16.45 18.94
C SER A 304 -6.33 -15.36 18.26
N ARG A 305 -6.55 -14.22 18.94
CA ARG A 305 -7.34 -13.08 18.41
C ARG A 305 -6.52 -12.05 17.65
N LEU A 306 -5.19 -12.09 17.74
CA LEU A 306 -4.33 -11.11 17.08
C LEU A 306 -4.55 -11.03 15.56
N PRO A 307 -4.68 -12.15 14.80
CA PRO A 307 -5.01 -12.06 13.38
C PRO A 307 -6.31 -11.30 13.10
N THR A 308 -7.33 -11.51 13.93
CA THR A 308 -8.62 -10.79 13.85
C THR A 308 -8.45 -9.30 14.13
N LEU A 309 -7.63 -8.94 15.12
CA LEU A 309 -7.36 -7.53 15.44
C LEU A 309 -6.63 -6.81 14.29
N VAL A 310 -5.63 -7.46 13.70
CA VAL A 310 -4.89 -6.94 12.55
C VAL A 310 -5.81 -6.80 11.33
N ALA A 311 -6.64 -7.81 11.04
CA ALA A 311 -7.62 -7.74 9.97
C ALA A 311 -8.64 -6.59 10.20
N THR A 312 -9.04 -6.37 11.45
CA THR A 312 -9.95 -5.27 11.82
C THR A 312 -9.30 -3.90 11.58
N LEU A 313 -8.02 -3.75 11.92
CA LEU A 313 -7.25 -2.54 11.60
C LEU A 313 -7.17 -2.30 10.09
N GLN A 314 -6.85 -3.34 9.31
CA GLN A 314 -6.77 -3.26 7.85
C GLN A 314 -8.10 -2.85 7.20
N LEU A 315 -9.22 -3.42 7.67
CA LEU A 315 -10.56 -3.07 7.19
C LEU A 315 -10.94 -1.64 7.59
N THR A 316 -10.58 -1.22 8.80
CA THR A 316 -10.79 0.16 9.25
C THR A 316 -10.00 1.14 8.38
N ARG A 317 -8.73 0.84 8.09
CA ARG A 317 -7.91 1.63 7.16
C ARG A 317 -8.57 1.71 5.79
N ALA A 318 -8.94 0.57 5.20
CA ALA A 318 -9.54 0.52 3.86
C ALA A 318 -10.83 1.35 3.78
N GLU A 319 -11.68 1.32 4.82
CA GLU A 319 -12.89 2.12 4.90
C GLU A 319 -12.59 3.62 4.97
N VAL A 320 -11.59 4.02 5.76
CA VAL A 320 -11.13 5.41 5.83
C VAL A 320 -10.57 5.86 4.48
N GLU A 321 -9.72 5.07 3.84
CA GLU A 321 -9.16 5.39 2.52
C GLU A 321 -10.26 5.53 1.45
N TRP A 322 -11.24 4.63 1.47
CA TRP A 322 -12.40 4.69 0.61
C TRP A 322 -13.17 5.99 0.84
N TRP A 323 -13.50 6.31 2.09
CA TRP A 323 -14.23 7.53 2.43
C TRP A 323 -13.52 8.77 1.92
N VAL A 324 -12.21 8.89 2.17
CA VAL A 324 -11.41 10.06 1.78
C VAL A 324 -11.32 10.22 0.27
N SER A 325 -11.21 9.11 -0.45
CA SER A 325 -11.14 9.12 -1.91
C SER A 325 -12.45 9.54 -2.57
N HIS A 326 -13.59 9.33 -1.90
CA HIS A 326 -14.92 9.57 -2.45
C HIS A 326 -15.61 10.83 -1.89
N ALA A 327 -15.20 11.30 -0.71
CA ALA A 327 -15.75 12.51 -0.11
C ALA A 327 -15.56 13.73 -1.04
N GLY A 328 -16.67 14.30 -1.50
CA GLY A 328 -16.66 15.42 -2.45
C GLY A 328 -16.14 15.07 -3.86
N ALA A 329 -16.02 13.78 -4.19
CA ALA A 329 -15.66 13.28 -5.51
C ALA A 329 -16.89 13.00 -6.40
N ALA A 330 -18.09 13.32 -5.92
CA ALA A 330 -19.31 13.13 -6.67
C ALA A 330 -19.24 13.84 -8.06
N PRO A 331 -19.74 13.19 -9.12
CA PRO A 331 -19.60 13.68 -10.49
C PRO A 331 -20.17 15.11 -10.64
N LYS A 332 -19.55 15.92 -11.50
CA LYS A 332 -19.97 17.31 -11.73
C LYS A 332 -21.34 17.42 -12.41
N GLU A 333 -21.79 16.31 -12.99
CA GLU A 333 -23.08 16.11 -13.63
C GLU A 333 -24.22 16.04 -12.61
N VAL A 334 -23.93 15.72 -11.34
CA VAL A 334 -24.94 15.70 -10.28
C VAL A 334 -25.24 17.14 -9.83
N PRO A 335 -26.51 17.56 -9.77
CA PRO A 335 -26.89 18.88 -9.26
C PRO A 335 -26.29 19.18 -7.89
N LEU A 336 -25.79 20.40 -7.68
CA LEU A 336 -25.07 20.78 -6.45
C LEU A 336 -25.82 20.43 -5.16
N ARG A 337 -27.13 20.67 -5.11
CA ARG A 337 -27.96 20.38 -3.93
C ARG A 337 -28.07 18.88 -3.64
N GLU A 338 -28.21 18.07 -4.69
CA GLU A 338 -28.27 16.61 -4.55
C GLU A 338 -26.90 16.07 -4.16
N ARG A 339 -25.83 16.63 -4.72
CA ARG A 339 -24.45 16.31 -4.36
C ARG A 339 -24.19 16.58 -2.88
N GLU A 340 -24.54 17.77 -2.39
CA GLU A 340 -24.39 18.14 -0.99
C GLU A 340 -25.25 17.28 -0.05
N ALA A 341 -26.46 16.92 -0.48
CA ALA A 341 -27.32 16.02 0.30
C ALA A 341 -26.75 14.60 0.36
N LEU A 342 -26.28 14.07 -0.77
CA LEU A 342 -25.64 12.77 -0.88
C LEU A 342 -24.37 12.73 -0.02
N ASP A 343 -23.52 13.75 -0.14
CA ASP A 343 -22.29 13.88 0.61
C ASP A 343 -22.56 13.93 2.13
N ARG A 344 -23.55 14.71 2.59
CA ARG A 344 -23.91 14.77 4.02
C ARG A 344 -24.48 13.44 4.54
N SER A 345 -25.17 12.68 3.70
CA SER A 345 -25.81 11.43 4.11
C SER A 345 -24.87 10.22 4.10
N LEU A 346 -23.89 10.21 3.18
CA LEU A 346 -22.96 9.09 2.99
C LEU A 346 -21.60 9.34 3.65
N PHE A 347 -21.16 10.60 3.74
CA PHE A 347 -19.84 10.97 4.22
C PHE A 347 -19.94 11.80 5.50
N ASP A 348 -20.49 11.21 6.55
CA ASP A 348 -20.49 11.82 7.89
C ASP A 348 -19.06 11.80 8.50
N PRO A 349 -18.44 12.97 8.75
CA PRO A 349 -17.11 13.03 9.36
C PRO A 349 -17.04 12.38 10.74
N ALA A 350 -18.13 12.37 11.51
CA ALA A 350 -18.16 11.76 12.84
C ALA A 350 -17.96 10.24 12.78
N THR A 351 -18.43 9.59 11.70
CA THR A 351 -18.22 8.16 11.46
C THR A 351 -16.74 7.86 11.22
N VAL A 352 -16.06 8.64 10.38
CA VAL A 352 -14.62 8.48 10.13
C VAL A 352 -13.80 8.76 11.38
N GLN A 353 -14.16 9.79 12.15
CA GLN A 353 -13.50 10.07 13.43
C GLN A 353 -13.64 8.91 14.42
N ALA A 354 -14.82 8.28 14.47
CA ALA A 354 -15.04 7.09 15.27
C ALA A 354 -14.13 5.93 14.83
N LEU A 355 -14.05 5.67 13.53
CA LEU A 355 -13.17 4.66 12.96
C LEU A 355 -11.70 4.93 13.32
N LEU A 356 -11.23 6.18 13.18
CA LEU A 356 -9.87 6.57 13.55
C LEU A 356 -9.60 6.39 15.05
N ARG A 357 -10.54 6.78 15.92
CA ARG A 357 -10.44 6.52 17.36
C ARG A 357 -10.30 5.02 17.65
N TYR A 358 -11.15 4.18 17.05
CA TYR A 358 -11.12 2.74 17.30
C TYR A 358 -9.86 2.10 16.74
N ALA A 359 -9.39 2.52 15.56
CA ALA A 359 -8.10 2.09 15.02
C ALA A 359 -6.95 2.43 15.98
N CYS A 360 -6.95 3.64 16.54
CA CYS A 360 -5.97 4.07 17.52
C CYS A 360 -6.02 3.22 18.81
N LEU A 361 -7.22 2.95 19.34
CA LEU A 361 -7.40 2.09 20.51
C LEU A 361 -6.95 0.66 20.25
N LEU A 362 -7.31 0.09 19.10
CA LEU A 362 -6.90 -1.25 18.68
C LEU A 362 -5.38 -1.34 18.51
N ARG A 363 -4.76 -0.34 17.88
CA ARG A 363 -3.30 -0.24 17.78
C ARG A 363 -2.65 -0.28 19.15
N ARG A 364 -3.07 0.58 20.09
CA ARG A 364 -2.51 0.59 21.46
C ARG A 364 -2.73 -0.75 22.16
N LEU A 365 -3.90 -1.37 21.99
CA LEU A 365 -4.19 -2.68 22.56
C LEU A 365 -3.26 -3.75 22.02
N VAL A 366 -3.12 -3.85 20.69
CA VAL A 366 -2.22 -4.85 20.07
C VAL A 366 -0.78 -4.64 20.55
N LEU A 367 -0.28 -3.40 20.55
CA LEU A 367 1.09 -3.12 20.98
C LEU A 367 1.32 -3.39 22.46
N ARG A 368 0.34 -3.10 23.32
CA ARG A 368 0.41 -3.38 24.77
C ARG A 368 0.42 -4.88 25.05
N GLU A 369 -0.38 -5.65 24.33
CA GLU A 369 -0.48 -7.10 24.53
C GLU A 369 0.59 -7.88 23.74
N ALA A 370 1.29 -7.24 22.79
CA ALA A 370 2.28 -7.89 21.94
C ALA A 370 3.37 -8.66 22.72
N PRO A 371 3.94 -8.18 23.84
CA PRO A 371 4.91 -8.96 24.61
C PRO A 371 4.31 -10.24 25.23
N VAL A 372 3.04 -10.15 25.66
CA VAL A 372 2.27 -11.30 26.19
C VAL A 372 1.97 -12.30 25.07
N VAL A 373 1.63 -11.81 23.89
CA VAL A 373 1.45 -12.64 22.70
C VAL A 373 2.77 -13.28 22.29
N ALA A 374 3.87 -12.54 22.23
CA ALA A 374 5.19 -13.06 21.83
C ALA A 374 5.67 -14.18 22.77
N SER A 375 5.59 -13.96 24.09
CA SER A 375 5.98 -14.95 25.09
C SER A 375 5.12 -16.23 25.04
N SER A 376 3.80 -16.10 24.87
CA SER A 376 2.89 -17.25 24.79
C SER A 376 2.91 -17.94 23.42
N ALA A 377 3.08 -17.18 22.35
CA ALA A 377 3.09 -17.68 20.98
C ALA A 377 4.40 -18.40 20.66
N GLY A 378 5.56 -17.95 21.16
CA GLY A 378 6.85 -18.65 20.95
C GLY A 378 6.84 -20.09 21.47
N THR A 379 6.25 -20.32 22.65
CA THR A 379 6.10 -21.68 23.22
C THR A 379 5.07 -22.53 22.48
N ARG A 380 4.07 -21.94 21.83
CA ARG A 380 3.00 -22.67 21.11
C ARG A 380 3.31 -22.93 19.64
N LEU A 381 3.92 -21.95 18.97
CA LEU A 381 4.42 -22.09 17.61
C LEU A 381 5.42 -23.25 17.54
N SER A 382 6.23 -23.41 18.58
CA SER A 382 7.23 -24.48 18.67
C SER A 382 6.68 -25.86 19.04
N VAL A 383 5.47 -25.99 19.60
CA VAL A 383 4.97 -27.32 20.05
C VAL A 383 3.72 -27.76 19.30
N ALA A 384 2.62 -27.02 19.41
CA ALA A 384 1.34 -27.44 18.83
C ALA A 384 1.33 -27.33 17.30
N ARG A 385 1.90 -26.26 16.75
CA ARG A 385 1.95 -26.05 15.29
C ARG A 385 3.02 -26.91 14.63
N LEU A 386 4.14 -27.14 15.32
CA LEU A 386 5.14 -28.10 14.88
C LEU A 386 4.52 -29.49 14.73
N HIS A 387 3.70 -29.93 15.69
CA HIS A 387 2.99 -31.21 15.58
C HIS A 387 2.01 -31.27 14.40
N VAL A 388 1.19 -30.23 14.20
CA VAL A 388 0.26 -30.17 13.05
C VAL A 388 1.03 -30.19 11.72
N LEU A 389 2.13 -29.43 11.63
CA LEU A 389 2.98 -29.43 10.45
C LEU A 389 3.63 -30.81 10.25
N GLU A 390 4.22 -31.40 11.28
CA GLU A 390 4.79 -32.75 11.22
C GLU A 390 3.75 -33.79 10.78
N GLU A 391 2.53 -33.72 11.32
CA GLU A 391 1.42 -34.59 10.93
C GLU A 391 1.10 -34.42 9.44
N LEU A 392 0.88 -33.19 8.98
CA LEU A 392 0.63 -32.91 7.56
C LEU A 392 1.80 -33.37 6.68
N LEU A 393 3.05 -33.15 7.10
CA LEU A 393 4.25 -33.58 6.37
C LEU A 393 4.44 -35.10 6.37
N SER A 394 3.95 -35.80 7.40
CA SER A 394 3.94 -37.25 7.49
C SER A 394 2.86 -37.89 6.61
N GLN A 395 1.86 -37.12 6.17
CA GLN A 395 0.83 -37.55 5.21
C GLN A 395 1.27 -37.37 3.74
N LEU A 396 2.33 -36.58 3.49
CA LEU A 396 2.95 -36.39 2.18
C LEU A 396 3.82 -37.54 1.60
N PRO A 397 4.21 -38.66 2.24
CA PRO A 397 5.25 -39.57 1.73
C PRO A 397 5.04 -40.11 0.32
N ARG A 398 3.79 -40.35 -0.10
CA ARG A 398 3.47 -40.78 -1.47
C ARG A 398 3.61 -39.67 -2.51
N GLU A 399 3.53 -38.43 -2.05
CA GLU A 399 3.55 -37.20 -2.84
C GLU A 399 4.92 -36.50 -2.79
N LYS A 400 5.75 -36.78 -1.78
CA LYS A 400 7.11 -36.22 -1.60
C LYS A 400 8.00 -36.49 -2.81
N ALA A 401 7.90 -37.66 -3.43
CA ALA A 401 8.65 -37.99 -4.64
C ALA A 401 8.29 -37.09 -5.85
N ALA A 402 7.16 -36.39 -5.79
CA ALA A 402 6.71 -35.45 -6.81
C ALA A 402 6.96 -33.97 -6.44
N LEU A 403 7.46 -33.69 -5.23
CA LEU A 403 7.83 -32.33 -4.84
C LEU A 403 9.15 -31.91 -5.51
N PRO A 404 9.30 -30.62 -5.86
CA PRO A 404 10.59 -30.07 -6.26
C PRO A 404 11.62 -30.26 -5.13
N PRO A 405 12.88 -30.60 -5.44
CA PRO A 405 13.92 -30.79 -4.43
C PRO A 405 14.08 -29.61 -3.46
N ARG A 406 13.86 -28.39 -3.96
CA ARG A 406 13.91 -27.17 -3.14
C ARG A 406 12.75 -27.06 -2.15
N ALA A 407 11.54 -27.49 -2.54
CA ALA A 407 10.40 -27.53 -1.63
C ALA A 407 10.65 -28.55 -0.50
N GLU A 408 11.22 -29.71 -0.82
CA GLU A 408 11.60 -30.72 0.17
C GLU A 408 12.65 -30.19 1.16
N LEU A 409 13.68 -29.51 0.65
CA LEU A 409 14.70 -28.86 1.49
C LEU A 409 14.05 -27.84 2.44
N LEU A 410 13.26 -26.91 1.92
CA LEU A 410 12.58 -25.89 2.73
C LEU A 410 11.67 -26.50 3.80
N LEU A 411 10.96 -27.57 3.46
CA LEU A 411 10.13 -28.32 4.41
C LEU A 411 10.96 -28.97 5.52
N SER A 412 12.16 -29.46 5.21
CA SER A 412 13.06 -30.04 6.21
C SER A 412 13.71 -29.00 7.13
N GLU A 413 13.83 -27.74 6.67
CA GLU A 413 14.37 -26.63 7.45
C GLU A 413 13.33 -25.98 8.39
N LEU A 414 12.04 -26.07 8.07
CA LEU A 414 10.96 -25.45 8.87
C LEU A 414 11.04 -25.83 10.36
N PRO A 415 11.21 -27.11 10.77
CA PRO A 415 11.32 -27.46 12.18
C PRO A 415 12.48 -26.77 12.91
N VAL A 416 13.61 -26.59 12.24
CA VAL A 416 14.79 -25.91 12.82
C VAL A 416 14.48 -24.45 13.10
N HIS A 417 13.81 -23.77 12.16
CA HIS A 417 13.38 -22.38 12.34
C HIS A 417 12.29 -22.24 13.40
N LEU A 418 11.38 -23.20 13.51
CA LEU A 418 10.32 -23.20 14.52
C LEU A 418 10.87 -23.44 15.93
N ALA A 419 11.88 -24.30 16.07
CA ALA A 419 12.60 -24.49 17.33
C ALA A 419 13.31 -23.19 17.76
N ALA A 420 13.92 -22.47 16.81
CA ALA A 420 14.52 -21.17 17.08
C ALA A 420 13.49 -20.11 17.51
N ALA A 421 12.22 -20.22 17.10
CA ALA A 421 11.14 -19.31 17.46
C ALA A 421 10.72 -19.36 18.93
N ALA A 422 11.17 -20.35 19.69
CA ALA A 422 10.95 -20.41 21.14
C ALA A 422 11.86 -19.45 21.91
N ALA A 423 12.91 -18.89 21.30
CA ALA A 423 13.79 -17.93 21.96
C ALA A 423 13.09 -16.56 22.12
N PRO A 424 13.26 -15.86 23.27
CA PRO A 424 12.59 -14.59 23.54
C PRO A 424 12.95 -13.47 22.56
N ASP A 425 14.16 -13.53 21.97
CA ASP A 425 14.67 -12.55 21.00
C ASP A 425 14.81 -13.15 19.59
N ALA A 426 14.02 -14.17 19.28
CA ALA A 426 14.08 -14.85 17.98
C ALA A 426 13.78 -13.88 16.83
N GLN A 427 14.72 -13.74 15.90
CA GLN A 427 14.47 -13.07 14.63
C GLN A 427 13.90 -14.08 13.63
N LEU A 428 12.65 -13.89 13.25
CA LEU A 428 11.88 -14.84 12.44
C LEU A 428 11.78 -14.44 10.97
N GLN A 429 12.56 -13.47 10.53
CA GLN A 429 12.59 -13.05 9.12
C GLN A 429 13.02 -14.19 8.20
N GLY A 430 14.00 -15.01 8.61
CA GLY A 430 14.42 -16.20 7.85
C GLY A 430 13.29 -17.22 7.70
N LEU A 431 12.51 -17.45 8.75
CA LEU A 431 11.33 -18.32 8.70
C LEU A 431 10.29 -17.79 7.71
N ARG A 432 9.94 -16.50 7.79
CA ARG A 432 8.98 -15.88 6.86
C ARG A 432 9.42 -15.99 5.41
N LEU A 433 10.69 -15.74 5.13
CA LEU A 433 11.23 -15.85 3.78
C LEU A 433 11.18 -17.30 3.27
N ASN A 434 11.52 -18.27 4.11
CA ASN A 434 11.45 -19.69 3.76
C ASN A 434 10.01 -20.17 3.56
N VAL A 435 9.07 -19.70 4.38
CA VAL A 435 7.63 -19.92 4.19
C VAL A 435 7.17 -19.34 2.84
N LEU A 436 7.57 -18.11 2.51
CA LEU A 436 7.22 -17.49 1.23
C LEU A 436 7.80 -18.29 0.05
N ARG A 437 9.09 -18.59 0.07
CA ARG A 437 9.76 -19.44 -0.94
C ARG A 437 9.03 -20.77 -1.12
N LEU A 438 8.68 -21.44 -0.03
CA LEU A 438 7.96 -22.71 -0.07
C LEU A 438 6.57 -22.56 -0.69
N VAL A 439 5.82 -21.51 -0.34
CA VAL A 439 4.51 -21.25 -0.94
C VAL A 439 4.63 -21.03 -2.46
N TYR A 440 5.67 -20.34 -2.93
CA TYR A 440 5.93 -20.16 -4.37
C TYR A 440 6.28 -21.50 -5.05
N GLU A 441 7.16 -22.30 -4.46
CA GLU A 441 7.52 -23.63 -4.98
C GLU A 441 6.29 -24.56 -5.07
N LEU A 442 5.45 -24.56 -4.04
CA LEU A 442 4.21 -25.35 -4.03
C LEU A 442 3.15 -24.80 -5.00
N SER A 443 3.17 -23.50 -5.28
CA SER A 443 2.24 -22.86 -6.23
C SER A 443 2.71 -22.95 -7.69
N ALA A 444 3.93 -23.40 -7.93
CA ALA A 444 4.48 -23.53 -9.26
C ALA A 444 3.69 -24.55 -10.11
N ALA A 445 3.70 -24.38 -11.44
CA ALA A 445 2.99 -25.19 -12.41
C ALA A 445 3.13 -26.72 -12.22
N PRO A 446 4.33 -27.29 -12.01
CA PRO A 446 4.45 -28.73 -11.77
C PRO A 446 3.73 -29.18 -10.49
N CYS A 447 3.68 -28.33 -9.46
CA CYS A 447 3.04 -28.61 -8.18
C CYS A 447 1.53 -28.34 -8.18
N ALA A 448 1.02 -27.49 -9.07
CA ALA A 448 -0.40 -27.14 -9.08
C ALA A 448 -1.33 -28.36 -9.31
N ALA A 449 -0.88 -29.35 -10.08
CA ALA A 449 -1.60 -30.61 -10.25
C ALA A 449 -1.61 -31.45 -8.96
N LEU A 450 -0.49 -31.42 -8.22
CA LEU A 450 -0.35 -32.05 -6.91
C LEU A 450 -1.29 -31.39 -5.90
N LEU A 451 -1.28 -30.05 -5.80
CA LEU A 451 -2.16 -29.28 -4.91
C LEU A 451 -3.65 -29.61 -5.10
N ARG A 452 -4.10 -29.87 -6.32
CA ARG A 452 -5.51 -30.22 -6.56
C ARG A 452 -5.88 -31.61 -6.03
N ARG A 453 -4.93 -32.54 -5.98
CA ARG A 453 -5.16 -33.95 -5.60
C ARG A 453 -4.84 -34.20 -4.13
N ALA A 454 -3.81 -33.53 -3.62
CA ALA A 454 -3.27 -33.66 -2.28
C ALA A 454 -4.06 -32.81 -1.27
N GLU A 455 -4.98 -33.43 -0.52
CA GLU A 455 -5.69 -32.75 0.57
C GLU A 455 -4.71 -32.19 1.61
N ALA A 456 -3.66 -32.95 1.97
CA ALA A 456 -2.64 -32.52 2.92
C ALA A 456 -1.94 -31.22 2.50
N LEU A 457 -1.62 -31.06 1.21
CA LEU A 457 -1.02 -29.81 0.71
C LEU A 457 -2.01 -28.63 0.71
N ARG A 458 -3.30 -28.88 0.44
CA ARG A 458 -4.33 -27.85 0.55
C ARG A 458 -4.52 -27.37 1.97
N GLN A 459 -4.32 -28.24 2.95
CA GLN A 459 -4.36 -27.88 4.38
C GLN A 459 -3.05 -27.21 4.83
N LEU A 460 -1.91 -27.60 4.24
CA LEU A 460 -0.60 -27.03 4.55
C LEU A 460 -0.50 -25.55 4.18
N LEU A 461 -1.02 -25.12 3.03
CA LEU A 461 -0.86 -23.73 2.58
C LEU A 461 -1.50 -22.68 3.53
N PRO A 462 -2.75 -22.85 4.01
CA PRO A 462 -3.31 -21.99 5.05
C PRO A 462 -2.50 -21.99 6.35
N GLU A 463 -1.92 -23.13 6.74
CA GLU A 463 -1.06 -23.24 7.91
C GLU A 463 0.26 -22.47 7.73
N LEU A 464 0.88 -22.54 6.55
CA LEU A 464 2.04 -21.73 6.20
C LEU A 464 1.73 -20.23 6.22
N HIS A 465 0.55 -19.82 5.74
CA HIS A 465 0.12 -18.43 5.82
C HIS A 465 -0.06 -17.96 7.27
N ARG A 466 -0.76 -18.75 8.09
CA ARG A 466 -0.91 -18.50 9.53
C ARG A 466 0.45 -18.41 10.22
N LEU A 467 1.38 -19.30 9.85
CA LEU A 467 2.73 -19.33 10.39
C LEU A 467 3.50 -18.03 10.08
N SER A 468 3.41 -17.55 8.84
CA SER A 468 3.99 -16.28 8.44
C SER A 468 3.45 -15.12 9.29
N LEU A 469 2.12 -15.03 9.44
CA LEU A 469 1.48 -13.96 10.20
C LEU A 469 1.81 -14.01 11.71
N LEU A 470 1.76 -15.21 12.31
CA LEU A 470 2.11 -15.39 13.72
C LEU A 470 3.59 -15.10 13.98
N SER A 471 4.47 -15.42 13.04
CA SER A 471 5.89 -15.09 13.21
C SER A 471 6.10 -13.56 13.24
N SER A 472 5.44 -12.78 12.37
CA SER A 472 5.50 -11.32 12.40
C SER A 472 4.94 -10.75 13.69
N ALA A 473 3.89 -11.37 14.23
CA ALA A 473 3.33 -10.98 15.52
C ALA A 473 4.28 -11.16 16.71
N ILE A 474 5.22 -12.12 16.63
CA ILE A 474 6.19 -12.36 17.69
C ILE A 474 7.31 -11.31 17.64
N ASP A 475 7.99 -11.18 16.50
CA ASP A 475 9.25 -10.43 16.43
C ASP A 475 9.10 -9.03 15.81
N GLN A 476 7.99 -8.76 15.11
CA GLN A 476 7.71 -7.48 14.44
C GLN A 476 6.27 -6.98 14.67
N PRO A 477 5.70 -7.03 15.90
CA PRO A 477 4.32 -6.63 16.15
C PRO A 477 4.07 -5.16 15.80
N GLN A 478 5.07 -4.30 16.06
CA GLN A 478 5.01 -2.88 15.72
C GLN A 478 4.83 -2.67 14.21
N ARG A 479 5.66 -3.33 13.40
CA ARG A 479 5.59 -3.27 11.94
C ARG A 479 4.25 -3.78 11.44
N LEU A 480 3.77 -4.92 11.95
CA LEU A 480 2.49 -5.50 11.55
C LEU A 480 1.31 -4.54 11.81
N VAL A 481 1.32 -3.86 12.96
CA VAL A 481 0.29 -2.90 13.33
C VAL A 481 0.41 -1.62 12.51
N ASP A 482 1.62 -1.08 12.36
CA ASP A 482 1.86 0.13 11.59
C ASP A 482 1.45 -0.09 10.11
N GLU A 483 1.79 -1.24 9.51
CA GLU A 483 1.33 -1.60 8.16
C GLU A 483 -0.20 -1.77 8.08
N ALA A 484 -0.85 -2.27 9.13
CA ALA A 484 -2.30 -2.47 9.15
C ALA A 484 -3.09 -1.16 9.30
N CYS A 485 -2.50 -0.15 9.94
CA CYS A 485 -3.14 1.14 10.21
C CYS A 485 -2.45 2.34 9.54
N ASP A 486 -1.53 2.11 8.60
CA ASP A 486 -0.81 3.19 7.93
C ASP A 486 -1.78 4.05 7.10
N LEU A 487 -1.98 5.29 7.55
CA LEU A 487 -2.79 6.30 6.86
C LEU A 487 -1.92 7.38 6.19
N SER A 488 -0.59 7.21 6.18
CA SER A 488 0.36 8.15 5.58
C SER A 488 -0.01 8.57 4.14
N PRO A 489 -0.56 7.70 3.27
CA PRO A 489 -0.95 8.11 1.92
C PRO A 489 -2.07 9.16 1.90
N LEU A 490 -2.97 9.14 2.89
CA LEU A 490 -4.09 10.07 2.99
C LEU A 490 -3.64 11.46 3.38
N PHE A 491 -2.65 11.53 4.29
CA PHE A 491 -2.04 12.79 4.69
C PHE A 491 -1.34 13.46 3.52
N ALA A 492 -0.78 12.72 2.58
CA ALA A 492 -0.14 13.30 1.41
C ALA A 492 -1.13 14.01 0.46
N SER A 493 -2.44 13.72 0.57
CA SER A 493 -3.52 14.46 -0.12
C SER A 493 -4.01 15.72 0.64
N GLU A 494 -3.23 16.16 1.64
CA GLU A 494 -3.40 17.23 2.64
C GLU A 494 -4.70 18.04 2.60
N ALA A 495 -4.98 18.77 1.52
CA ALA A 495 -6.00 19.81 1.51
C ALA A 495 -7.43 19.32 1.81
N LYS A 496 -7.85 18.18 1.26
CA LYS A 496 -9.25 17.72 1.42
C LYS A 496 -9.47 16.90 2.68
N PHE A 497 -8.56 15.95 2.94
CA PHE A 497 -8.63 15.10 4.11
C PHE A 497 -8.55 15.92 5.39
N MET A 498 -7.57 16.81 5.47
CA MET A 498 -7.40 17.67 6.64
C MET A 498 -8.61 18.57 6.82
N GLN A 499 -9.05 19.30 5.80
CA GLN A 499 -10.20 20.20 5.97
C GLN A 499 -11.47 19.50 6.45
N ALA A 500 -11.77 18.30 5.95
CA ALA A 500 -13.00 17.60 6.31
C ALA A 500 -12.91 16.91 7.68
N VAL A 501 -11.82 16.16 7.93
CA VAL A 501 -11.69 15.33 9.14
C VAL A 501 -11.20 16.15 10.33
N TYR A 502 -10.26 17.06 10.11
CA TYR A 502 -9.68 17.90 11.17
C TYR A 502 -10.66 18.96 11.67
N ALA A 503 -11.38 19.65 10.77
CA ALA A 503 -12.39 20.63 11.19
C ALA A 503 -13.50 19.96 12.02
N GLY A 504 -13.90 18.75 11.63
CA GLY A 504 -14.82 17.95 12.42
C GLY A 504 -14.23 17.56 13.78
N ALA A 505 -12.96 17.11 13.82
CA ALA A 505 -12.33 16.62 15.05
C ALA A 505 -12.19 17.73 16.10
N LEU A 506 -11.77 18.93 15.67
CA LEU A 506 -11.72 20.12 16.51
C LEU A 506 -13.09 20.51 17.08
N SER A 507 -14.16 20.28 16.32
CA SER A 507 -15.52 20.61 16.73
C SER A 507 -16.19 19.55 17.62
N ALA A 508 -15.67 18.33 17.64
CA ALA A 508 -16.32 17.18 18.27
C ALA A 508 -15.76 16.86 19.66
N ARG A 509 -14.54 16.27 19.74
CA ARG A 509 -13.92 15.83 21.00
C ARG A 509 -12.39 15.89 20.92
N PRO A 510 -11.69 16.33 21.99
CA PRO A 510 -10.23 16.33 22.03
C PRO A 510 -9.58 14.96 21.76
N SER A 511 -10.25 13.87 22.17
CA SER A 511 -9.81 12.48 21.90
C SER A 511 -9.65 12.16 20.41
N ASP A 512 -10.40 12.85 19.54
CA ASP A 512 -10.45 12.58 18.11
C ASP A 512 -9.22 13.17 17.43
N CYS A 513 -8.85 14.37 17.87
CA CYS A 513 -7.60 15.02 17.48
C CYS A 513 -6.39 14.19 17.92
N VAL A 514 -6.39 13.67 19.15
CA VAL A 514 -5.30 12.82 19.65
C VAL A 514 -5.18 11.53 18.81
N ALA A 515 -6.29 10.86 18.52
CA ALA A 515 -6.27 9.66 17.69
C ALA A 515 -5.74 9.93 16.28
N LEU A 516 -6.16 11.04 15.66
CA LEU A 516 -5.65 11.46 14.35
C LEU A 516 -4.15 11.75 14.39
N LEU A 517 -3.67 12.45 15.42
CA LEU A 517 -2.25 12.77 15.58
C LEU A 517 -1.40 11.53 15.84
N GLU A 518 -1.88 10.58 16.62
CA GLU A 518 -1.18 9.33 16.87
C GLU A 518 -1.05 8.48 15.61
N LEU A 519 -2.13 8.36 14.84
CA LEU A 519 -2.11 7.64 13.56
C LEU A 519 -1.23 8.34 12.52
N ALA A 520 -1.24 9.68 12.50
CA ALA A 520 -0.33 10.47 11.65
C ALA A 520 1.14 10.21 12.03
N CYS A 521 1.47 10.25 13.32
CA CYS A 521 2.82 9.98 13.83
C CYS A 521 3.25 8.54 13.52
N ALA A 522 2.35 7.56 13.65
CA ALA A 522 2.62 6.16 13.34
C ALA A 522 2.97 5.96 11.86
N GLY A 523 2.30 6.65 10.94
CA GLY A 523 2.61 6.65 9.51
C GLY A 523 3.84 7.48 9.11
N GLY A 524 4.61 8.01 10.08
CA GLY A 524 5.78 8.84 9.81
C GLY A 524 5.46 10.20 9.15
N VAL A 525 4.22 10.69 9.30
CA VAL A 525 3.81 12.00 8.79
C VAL A 525 4.57 13.10 9.53
N ARG A 526 5.04 14.12 8.80
CA ARG A 526 5.98 15.13 9.30
C ARG A 526 5.37 16.03 10.40
N ARG A 527 6.27 16.51 11.27
CA ARG A 527 6.01 17.46 12.37
C ARG A 527 5.15 18.70 12.07
N PRO A 528 5.21 19.40 10.90
CA PRO A 528 4.52 20.69 10.76
C PRO A 528 3.01 20.62 10.99
N LEU A 529 2.39 19.52 10.57
CA LEU A 529 0.96 19.29 10.69
C LEU A 529 0.61 18.86 12.13
N VAL A 530 1.49 18.10 12.77
CA VAL A 530 1.40 17.79 14.20
C VAL A 530 1.55 19.07 15.04
N ASP A 531 2.50 19.94 14.68
CA ASP A 531 2.79 21.21 15.35
C ASP A 531 1.63 22.21 15.18
N GLU A 532 1.02 22.28 13.98
CA GLU A 532 -0.20 23.08 13.78
C GLU A 532 -1.36 22.55 14.64
N CYS A 533 -1.50 21.22 14.73
CA CYS A 533 -2.55 20.62 15.56
C CYS A 533 -2.31 20.86 17.05
N LEU A 534 -1.07 20.71 17.51
CA LEU A 534 -0.66 20.97 18.88
C LEU A 534 -0.75 22.45 19.24
N GLY A 535 -0.56 23.37 18.29
CA GLY A 535 -0.71 24.80 18.52
C GLY A 535 -2.17 25.27 18.64
N ARG A 536 -3.14 24.47 18.18
CA ARG A 536 -4.57 24.75 18.29
C ARG A 536 -5.27 24.03 19.45
N LEU A 537 -4.66 22.96 19.98
CA LEU A 537 -5.04 22.31 21.24
C LEU A 537 -4.52 23.12 22.42
#